data_AF-A0A498QUH5-F1
#
_entry.id   AF-A0A498QUH5-F1
#
_cell.length_a   1.000
_cell.length_b   1.000
_cell.length_c   1.000
_cell.angle_alpha   90.00
_cell.angle_beta   90.00
_cell.angle_gamma   90.00
#
_symmetry.space_group_name_H-M   'P 1'
#
loop_
_entity.id
_entity.type
_entity.pdbx_description
1 polymer ?
#
loop_
_entity_poly.entity_id
_entity_poly.type
_entity_poly.pdbx_seq_one_letter_code
_entity_poly.pdbx_strand_id
1 'polypeptide(L)'
;MRNQSHTIVWDGAGGEALRARTGGDLVIVTAKADQLRQAAVIEREGAGTIGAAQRRVIYAVQEANDAGFNVGEDLSVADTRTSRSTAEQASRQAQVQAFAADIRQRATQLVGVEHEAGAKITAATAGIATTSFPETPHDHEPHIQAVDHTWKQGPPPPEQPMSREQAAAGLKDVNKRIWEHNHIYKPFIESLPPSDPRRSDFHVETQLLNAEKQQYLDVLPQQHPPTNVIGPGGVNLPGVPPGVISDTPAKSGQGWIYSITPNQPGIDPRVVSIRVMEPTAQYPHGYLNYLNIMSQEVDLFTGRTMLSSDPFAHIPVPN
;
A
#
# COMPACT_ATOMS: atom_id res chain seq x y z
N MET A 1 -25.67 10.41 5.55
CA MET A 1 -25.59 11.85 5.25
C MET A 1 -26.96 12.46 5.50
N ARG A 2 -27.05 13.70 5.99
CA ARG A 2 -28.32 14.41 6.23
C ARG A 2 -28.37 15.66 5.34
N ASN A 3 -29.43 15.82 4.54
CA ASN A 3 -29.68 17.05 3.80
C ASN A 3 -30.19 18.13 4.76
N GLN A 4 -29.44 19.23 4.88
CA GLN A 4 -29.75 20.35 5.78
C GLN A 4 -30.59 21.45 5.10
N SER A 5 -30.95 21.32 3.82
CA SER A 5 -31.75 22.38 3.15
C SER A 5 -33.13 22.59 3.80
N HIS A 6 -33.66 21.59 4.49
CA HIS A 6 -34.91 21.69 5.24
C HIS A 6 -34.78 22.37 6.62
N THR A 7 -33.56 22.63 7.10
CA THR A 7 -33.34 23.36 8.37
C THR A 7 -33.21 24.87 8.18
N ILE A 8 -33.13 25.32 6.92
CA ILE A 8 -33.15 26.74 6.54
C ILE A 8 -34.59 27.13 6.26
N VAL A 9 -35.13 28.08 7.03
CA VAL A 9 -36.46 28.66 6.78
C VAL A 9 -36.32 29.70 5.66
N TRP A 10 -36.40 29.23 4.41
CA TRP A 10 -36.45 30.06 3.21
C TRP A 10 -37.72 29.74 2.42
N ASP A 11 -38.71 30.61 2.57
CA ASP A 11 -40.00 30.51 1.87
C ASP A 11 -39.93 31.13 0.47
N GLY A 12 -40.69 30.55 -0.46
CA GLY A 12 -40.74 30.97 -1.86
C GLY A 12 -39.95 30.08 -2.83
N ALA A 13 -40.03 30.40 -4.12
CA ALA A 13 -39.55 29.54 -5.21
C ALA A 13 -38.07 29.15 -5.10
N GLY A 14 -37.21 30.05 -4.60
CA GLY A 14 -35.78 29.77 -4.41
C GLY A 14 -35.51 28.69 -3.34
N GLY A 15 -36.24 28.72 -2.22
CA GLY A 15 -36.12 27.70 -1.17
C GLY A 15 -36.67 26.34 -1.59
N GLU A 16 -37.70 26.31 -2.44
CA GLU A 16 -38.21 25.07 -3.05
C GLU A 16 -37.20 24.47 -4.05
N ALA A 17 -36.62 25.30 -4.92
CA ALA A 17 -35.58 24.89 -5.86
C ALA A 17 -34.32 24.35 -5.16
N LEU A 18 -33.90 25.00 -4.06
CA LEU A 18 -32.79 24.52 -3.22
C LEU A 18 -33.08 23.12 -2.64
N ARG A 19 -34.28 22.92 -2.07
CA ARG A 19 -34.69 21.63 -1.50
C ARG A 19 -34.78 20.55 -2.58
N ALA A 20 -35.34 20.87 -3.75
CA ALA A 20 -35.42 19.93 -4.87
C ALA A 20 -34.04 19.49 -5.37
N ARG A 21 -33.12 20.45 -5.60
CA ARG A 21 -31.75 20.16 -6.08
C ARG A 21 -30.97 19.35 -5.05
N THR A 22 -30.91 19.81 -3.80
CA THR A 22 -30.18 19.10 -2.72
C THR A 22 -30.78 17.72 -2.42
N GLY A 23 -32.09 17.54 -2.61
CA GLY A 23 -32.74 16.23 -2.54
C GLY A 23 -32.27 15.28 -3.64
N GLY A 24 -32.23 15.74 -4.89
CA GLY A 24 -31.72 14.97 -6.03
C GLY A 24 -30.25 14.59 -5.87
N ASP A 25 -29.41 15.56 -5.48
CA ASP A 25 -27.98 15.33 -5.25
C ASP A 25 -27.73 14.33 -4.12
N LEU A 26 -28.53 14.38 -3.03
CA LEU A 26 -28.41 13.43 -1.93
C LEU A 26 -28.72 11.99 -2.38
N VAL A 27 -29.70 11.79 -3.26
CA VAL A 27 -30.02 10.45 -3.80
C VAL A 27 -28.83 9.89 -4.56
N ILE A 28 -28.21 10.70 -5.42
CA ILE A 28 -27.02 10.33 -6.20
C ILE A 28 -25.87 9.93 -5.26
N VAL A 29 -25.53 10.82 -4.31
CA VAL A 29 -24.41 10.59 -3.38
C VAL A 29 -24.66 9.37 -2.49
N THR A 30 -25.90 9.15 -2.04
CA THR A 30 -26.25 7.97 -1.24
C THR A 30 -26.08 6.68 -2.03
N ALA A 31 -26.55 6.65 -3.28
CA ALA A 31 -26.36 5.48 -4.15
C ALA A 31 -24.87 5.16 -4.39
N LYS A 32 -24.02 6.18 -4.56
CA LYS A 32 -22.56 5.98 -4.68
C LYS A 32 -21.90 5.52 -3.39
N ALA A 33 -22.36 6.02 -2.24
CA ALA A 33 -21.90 5.54 -0.95
C ALA A 33 -22.26 4.07 -0.72
N ASP A 34 -23.46 3.63 -1.15
CA ASP A 34 -23.86 2.23 -1.09
C ASP A 34 -23.04 1.36 -2.05
N GLN A 35 -22.75 1.85 -3.25
CA GLN A 35 -21.86 1.20 -4.21
C GLN A 35 -20.45 0.98 -3.63
N LEU A 36 -19.88 2.00 -2.95
CA LEU A 36 -18.59 1.89 -2.25
C LEU A 36 -18.62 0.88 -1.10
N ARG A 37 -19.72 0.83 -0.32
CA ARG A 37 -19.87 -0.17 0.75
C ARG A 37 -19.91 -1.59 0.18
N GLN A 38 -20.60 -1.80 -0.93
CA GLN A 38 -20.64 -3.10 -1.61
C GLN A 38 -19.26 -3.50 -2.13
N ALA A 39 -18.53 -2.57 -2.74
CA ALA A 39 -17.15 -2.80 -3.17
C ALA A 39 -16.24 -3.21 -2.00
N ALA A 40 -16.37 -2.57 -0.83
CA ALA A 40 -15.60 -2.92 0.36
C ALA A 40 -15.95 -4.30 0.93
N VAL A 41 -17.20 -4.76 0.80
CA VAL A 41 -17.58 -6.14 1.17
C VAL A 41 -16.91 -7.14 0.23
N ILE A 42 -16.99 -6.90 -1.08
CA ILE A 42 -16.35 -7.72 -2.12
C ILE A 42 -14.83 -7.78 -1.91
N GLU A 43 -14.19 -6.67 -1.56
CA GLU A 43 -12.76 -6.60 -1.26
C GLU A 43 -12.39 -7.50 -0.07
N ARG A 44 -13.15 -7.44 1.04
CA ARG A 44 -12.88 -8.27 2.23
C ARG A 44 -13.06 -9.75 1.95
N GLU A 45 -14.10 -10.12 1.22
CA GLU A 45 -14.34 -11.50 0.79
C GLU A 45 -13.24 -12.00 -0.15
N GLY A 46 -12.83 -11.16 -1.11
CA GLY A 46 -11.73 -11.42 -2.02
C GLY A 46 -10.42 -11.64 -1.27
N ALA A 47 -10.04 -10.74 -0.37
CA ALA A 47 -8.83 -10.85 0.46
C ALA A 47 -8.82 -12.13 1.31
N GLY A 48 -9.98 -12.51 1.89
CA GLY A 48 -10.13 -13.76 2.62
C GLY A 48 -9.89 -14.99 1.74
N THR A 49 -10.42 -14.98 0.51
CA THR A 49 -10.31 -16.09 -0.44
C THR A 49 -8.89 -16.22 -0.99
N ILE A 50 -8.25 -15.10 -1.35
CA ILE A 50 -6.83 -15.04 -1.77
C ILE A 50 -5.94 -15.58 -0.66
N GLY A 51 -6.12 -15.11 0.58
CA GLY A 51 -5.33 -15.58 1.72
C GLY A 51 -5.51 -17.09 1.98
N ALA A 52 -6.70 -17.63 1.75
CA ALA A 52 -6.94 -19.07 1.84
C ALA A 52 -6.24 -19.86 0.73
N ALA A 53 -6.27 -19.36 -0.52
CA ALA A 53 -5.58 -19.97 -1.64
C ALA A 53 -4.05 -19.93 -1.46
N GLN A 54 -3.50 -18.82 -0.97
CA GLN A 54 -2.08 -18.68 -0.66
C GLN A 54 -1.63 -19.70 0.39
N ARG A 55 -2.39 -19.86 1.48
CA ARG A 55 -2.10 -20.90 2.50
C ARG A 55 -2.11 -22.31 1.91
N ARG A 56 -3.01 -22.61 0.96
CA ARG A 56 -3.04 -23.92 0.29
C ARG A 56 -1.77 -24.19 -0.52
N VAL A 57 -1.21 -23.18 -1.19
CA VAL A 57 0.07 -23.31 -1.91
C VAL A 57 1.21 -23.55 -0.93
N ILE A 58 1.29 -22.74 0.14
CA ILE A 58 2.32 -22.87 1.18
C ILE A 58 2.30 -24.27 1.81
N TYR A 59 1.12 -24.78 2.15
CA TYR A 59 1.00 -26.12 2.72
C TYR A 59 1.40 -27.23 1.75
N ALA A 60 1.10 -27.11 0.46
CA ALA A 60 1.55 -28.11 -0.52
C ALA A 60 3.07 -28.12 -0.69
N VAL A 61 3.71 -26.94 -0.64
CA VAL A 61 5.18 -26.83 -0.63
C VAL A 61 5.76 -27.43 0.63
N GLN A 62 5.16 -27.15 1.79
CA GLN A 62 5.61 -27.70 3.06
C GLN A 62 5.47 -29.23 3.10
N GLU A 63 4.36 -29.77 2.59
CA GLU A 63 4.14 -31.23 2.50
C GLU A 63 5.19 -31.90 1.60
N ALA A 64 5.55 -31.29 0.47
CA ALA A 64 6.63 -31.78 -0.38
C ALA A 64 8.00 -31.74 0.34
N ASN A 65 8.29 -30.65 1.06
CA ASN A 65 9.52 -30.51 1.84
C ASN A 65 9.60 -31.56 2.97
N ASP A 66 8.51 -31.75 3.71
CA ASP A 66 8.41 -32.73 4.80
C ASP A 66 8.53 -34.17 4.27
N ALA A 67 8.08 -34.45 3.04
CA ALA A 67 8.27 -35.72 2.35
C ALA A 67 9.72 -35.94 1.82
N GLY A 68 10.61 -34.97 2.02
CA GLY A 68 12.01 -35.00 1.64
C GLY A 68 12.26 -34.65 0.17
N PHE A 69 11.42 -33.80 -0.41
CA PHE A 69 11.66 -33.16 -1.69
C PHE A 69 12.07 -31.69 -1.47
N ASN A 70 12.66 -31.07 -2.49
CA ASN A 70 12.92 -29.64 -2.49
C ASN A 70 12.07 -29.00 -3.59
N VAL A 71 11.42 -27.88 -3.30
CA VAL A 71 10.61 -27.13 -4.27
C VAL A 71 11.38 -25.90 -4.74
N GLY A 72 11.60 -25.78 -6.05
CA GLY A 72 12.23 -24.63 -6.67
C GLY A 72 11.28 -23.44 -6.83
N GLU A 73 11.84 -22.26 -7.12
CA GLU A 73 11.07 -21.03 -7.39
C GLU A 73 10.16 -21.16 -8.63
N ASP A 74 10.55 -22.01 -9.57
CA ASP A 74 9.77 -22.37 -10.76
C ASP A 74 8.68 -23.43 -10.49
N LEU A 75 8.45 -23.77 -9.21
CA LEU A 75 7.54 -24.83 -8.76
C LEU A 75 7.94 -26.22 -9.24
N SER A 76 9.20 -26.41 -9.65
CA SER A 76 9.76 -27.73 -9.86
C SER A 76 9.97 -28.43 -8.52
N VAL A 77 9.86 -29.76 -8.52
CA VAL A 77 10.09 -30.59 -7.33
C VAL A 77 11.27 -31.50 -7.63
N ALA A 78 12.25 -31.53 -6.74
CA ALA A 78 13.45 -32.35 -6.85
C ALA A 78 13.57 -33.27 -5.64
N ASP A 79 13.98 -34.52 -5.88
CA ASP A 79 14.30 -35.44 -4.78
C ASP A 79 15.64 -35.05 -4.12
N THR A 80 15.66 -34.96 -2.79
CA THR A 80 16.87 -34.68 -2.02
C THR A 80 17.63 -35.95 -1.60
N ARG A 81 17.03 -37.13 -1.83
CA ARG A 81 17.58 -38.43 -1.45
C ARG A 81 18.19 -39.16 -2.64
N THR A 82 19.27 -39.89 -2.38
CA THR A 82 19.83 -40.86 -3.32
C THR A 82 19.15 -42.21 -3.11
N SER A 83 18.39 -42.69 -4.10
CA SER A 83 17.75 -44.01 -4.05
C SER A 83 18.77 -45.14 -4.15
N ARG A 84 18.53 -46.26 -3.44
CA ARG A 84 19.44 -47.42 -3.42
C ARG A 84 19.01 -48.54 -4.37
N SER A 85 17.83 -48.40 -4.99
CA SER A 85 17.29 -49.34 -5.98
C SER A 85 16.51 -48.62 -7.08
N THR A 86 16.38 -49.28 -8.24
CA THR A 86 15.59 -48.78 -9.38
C THR A 86 14.10 -48.66 -9.06
N ALA A 87 13.55 -49.59 -8.27
CA ALA A 87 12.15 -49.58 -7.84
C ALA A 87 11.84 -48.39 -6.92
N GLU A 88 12.76 -48.09 -5.98
CA GLU A 88 12.65 -46.92 -5.10
C GLU A 88 12.74 -45.62 -5.91
N GLN A 89 13.67 -45.54 -6.87
CA GLN A 89 13.80 -44.37 -7.74
C GLN A 89 12.52 -44.12 -8.56
N ALA A 90 11.92 -45.16 -9.12
CA ALA A 90 10.65 -45.03 -9.86
C ALA A 90 9.50 -44.55 -8.97
N SER A 91 9.40 -45.06 -7.74
CA SER A 91 8.38 -44.62 -6.77
C SER A 91 8.57 -43.16 -6.35
N ARG A 92 9.81 -42.74 -6.08
CA ARG A 92 10.13 -41.35 -5.73
C ARG A 92 9.90 -40.41 -6.90
N GLN A 93 10.22 -40.82 -8.13
CA GLN A 93 9.93 -40.03 -9.33
C GLN A 93 8.42 -39.81 -9.53
N ALA A 94 7.59 -40.81 -9.24
CA ALA A 94 6.14 -40.66 -9.29
C ALA A 94 5.64 -39.66 -8.23
N GLN A 95 6.20 -39.66 -7.02
CA GLN A 95 5.89 -38.70 -5.96
C GLN A 95 6.30 -37.27 -6.36
N VAL A 96 7.49 -37.10 -6.95
CA VAL A 96 7.94 -35.81 -7.50
C VAL A 96 6.92 -35.24 -8.49
N GLN A 97 6.47 -36.06 -9.44
CA GLN A 97 5.49 -35.63 -10.44
C GLN A 97 4.14 -35.26 -9.81
N ALA A 98 3.69 -36.02 -8.80
CA ALA A 98 2.45 -35.76 -8.08
C ALA A 98 2.50 -34.44 -7.30
N PHE A 99 3.56 -34.21 -6.50
CA PHE A 99 3.73 -32.95 -5.76
C PHE A 99 3.86 -31.75 -6.70
N ALA A 100 4.63 -31.88 -7.78
CA ALA A 100 4.78 -30.80 -8.75
C ALA A 100 3.45 -30.46 -9.43
N ALA A 101 2.60 -31.46 -9.73
CA ALA A 101 1.28 -31.23 -10.28
C ALA A 101 0.33 -30.54 -9.29
N ASP A 102 0.28 -31.00 -8.03
CA ASP A 102 -0.57 -30.41 -6.99
C ASP A 102 -0.19 -28.96 -6.66
N ILE A 103 1.11 -28.67 -6.51
CA ILE A 103 1.62 -27.32 -6.26
C ILE A 103 1.25 -26.38 -7.42
N ARG A 104 1.49 -26.78 -8.67
CA ARG A 104 1.13 -25.99 -9.86
C ARG A 104 -0.37 -25.75 -9.96
N GLN A 105 -1.19 -26.76 -9.64
CA GLN A 105 -2.64 -26.63 -9.64
C GLN A 105 -3.10 -25.58 -8.62
N ARG A 106 -2.57 -25.63 -7.40
CA ARG A 106 -2.92 -24.65 -6.35
C ARG A 106 -2.43 -23.25 -6.67
N ALA A 107 -1.24 -23.12 -7.27
CA ALA A 107 -0.74 -21.83 -7.74
C ALA A 107 -1.63 -21.24 -8.84
N THR A 108 -2.09 -22.06 -9.79
CA THR A 108 -3.05 -21.64 -10.82
C THR A 108 -4.37 -21.17 -10.19
N GLN A 109 -4.87 -21.90 -9.18
CA GLN A 109 -6.08 -21.51 -8.46
C GLN A 109 -5.93 -20.20 -7.71
N LEU A 110 -4.77 -19.94 -7.09
CA LEU A 110 -4.47 -18.66 -6.44
C LEU A 110 -4.58 -17.50 -7.43
N VAL A 111 -3.90 -17.59 -8.57
CA VAL A 111 -3.93 -16.56 -9.62
C VAL A 111 -5.36 -16.35 -10.15
N GLY A 112 -6.12 -17.42 -10.35
CA GLY A 112 -7.52 -17.34 -10.77
C GLY A 112 -8.41 -16.58 -9.79
N VAL A 113 -8.25 -16.87 -8.48
CA VAL A 113 -8.99 -16.18 -7.40
C VAL A 113 -8.60 -14.71 -7.30
N GLU A 114 -7.32 -14.38 -7.43
CA GLU A 114 -6.83 -13.00 -7.43
C GLU A 114 -7.44 -12.19 -8.58
N HIS A 115 -7.44 -12.75 -9.80
CA HIS A 115 -8.03 -12.10 -10.97
C HIS A 115 -9.55 -11.93 -10.82
N GLU A 116 -10.26 -12.94 -10.31
CA GLU A 116 -11.70 -12.86 -10.07
C GLU A 116 -12.05 -11.78 -9.04
N ALA A 117 -11.30 -11.69 -7.94
CA ALA A 117 -11.48 -10.65 -6.93
C ALA A 117 -11.26 -9.25 -7.53
N GLY A 118 -10.19 -9.05 -8.29
CA GLY A 118 -9.89 -7.79 -8.97
C GLY A 118 -10.98 -7.37 -9.96
N ALA A 119 -11.48 -8.31 -10.76
CA ALA A 119 -12.58 -8.07 -11.70
C ALA A 119 -13.88 -7.65 -10.99
N LYS A 120 -14.22 -8.32 -9.87
CA LYS A 120 -15.42 -7.98 -9.07
C LYS A 120 -15.32 -6.60 -8.44
N ILE A 121 -14.15 -6.22 -7.91
CA ILE A 121 -13.92 -4.87 -7.35
C ILE A 121 -14.01 -3.81 -8.45
N THR A 122 -13.40 -4.06 -9.61
CA THR A 122 -13.46 -3.16 -10.78
C THR A 122 -14.91 -2.95 -11.22
N ALA A 123 -15.68 -4.03 -11.36
CA ALA A 123 -17.10 -3.97 -11.73
C ALA A 123 -17.93 -3.20 -10.68
N ALA A 124 -17.68 -3.46 -9.39
CA ALA A 124 -18.39 -2.78 -8.31
C ALA A 124 -18.08 -1.27 -8.25
N THR A 125 -16.93 -0.83 -8.77
CA THR A 125 -16.48 0.58 -8.72
C THR A 125 -16.65 1.35 -10.03
N ALA A 126 -16.95 0.67 -11.14
CA ALA A 126 -17.00 1.24 -12.49
C ALA A 126 -17.88 2.51 -12.63
N GLY A 127 -18.96 2.59 -11.86
CA GLY A 127 -19.90 3.72 -11.90
C GLY A 127 -19.53 4.92 -11.04
N ILE A 128 -18.44 4.88 -10.26
CA ILE A 128 -18.11 5.95 -9.32
C ILE A 128 -17.53 7.17 -10.05
N ALA A 129 -16.55 6.94 -10.92
CA ALA A 129 -15.83 8.00 -11.64
C ALA A 129 -16.68 8.76 -12.66
N THR A 130 -17.79 8.17 -13.13
CA THR A 130 -18.67 8.74 -14.17
C THR A 130 -19.91 9.42 -13.61
N THR A 131 -19.93 9.73 -12.31
CA THR A 131 -21.10 10.35 -11.66
C THR A 131 -21.27 11.80 -12.13
N SER A 132 -22.44 12.12 -12.67
CA SER A 132 -22.85 13.49 -13.00
C SER A 132 -24.03 13.93 -12.14
N PHE A 133 -24.09 15.23 -11.87
CA PHE A 133 -25.24 15.87 -11.23
C PHE A 133 -26.00 16.63 -12.32
N PRO A 134 -27.33 16.45 -12.42
CA PRO A 134 -28.11 17.17 -13.40
C PRO A 134 -28.07 18.67 -13.11
N GLU A 135 -27.61 19.47 -14.07
CA GLU A 135 -27.73 20.92 -14.03
C GLU A 135 -29.08 21.33 -14.63
N THR A 136 -29.83 22.19 -13.94
CA THR A 136 -30.98 22.85 -14.54
C THR A 136 -30.48 23.93 -15.52
N PRO A 137 -30.92 23.91 -16.79
CA PRO A 137 -30.61 24.98 -17.74
C PRO A 137 -31.06 26.32 -17.15
N HIS A 138 -30.16 27.29 -17.06
CA HIS A 138 -30.51 28.66 -16.69
C HIS A 138 -30.81 29.43 -17.98
N ASP A 139 -31.98 30.06 -18.04
CA ASP A 139 -32.27 31.07 -19.06
C ASP A 139 -31.30 32.24 -18.83
N HIS A 140 -30.51 32.60 -19.84
CA HIS A 140 -29.41 33.55 -19.72
C HIS A 140 -29.85 35.02 -19.69
N GLU A 141 -31.05 35.34 -19.20
CA GLU A 141 -31.41 36.73 -18.96
C GLU A 141 -31.08 37.14 -17.52
N PRO A 142 -29.98 37.90 -17.29
CA PRO A 142 -29.70 38.44 -15.97
C PRO A 142 -30.71 39.54 -15.63
N HIS A 143 -31.56 39.29 -14.63
CA HIS A 143 -32.39 40.32 -13.98
C HIS A 143 -31.83 40.73 -12.61
N ILE A 144 -30.50 40.79 -12.48
CA ILE A 144 -29.84 41.33 -11.28
C ILE A 144 -29.38 42.75 -11.57
N GLN A 145 -30.09 43.73 -11.02
CA GLN A 145 -29.59 45.10 -10.88
C GLN A 145 -28.57 45.13 -9.74
N ALA A 146 -27.30 45.38 -10.07
CA ALA A 146 -26.26 45.58 -9.08
C ALA A 146 -26.49 46.90 -8.33
N VAL A 147 -26.83 46.81 -7.04
CA VAL A 147 -26.69 47.92 -6.10
C VAL A 147 -25.29 47.81 -5.50
N ASP A 148 -24.47 48.84 -5.71
CA ASP A 148 -23.10 48.88 -5.21
C ASP A 148 -23.09 48.96 -3.67
N HIS A 149 -22.71 47.85 -3.04
CA HIS A 149 -22.26 47.83 -1.66
C HIS A 149 -20.86 47.20 -1.65
N THR A 150 -19.84 48.05 -1.60
CA THR A 150 -18.44 47.64 -1.45
C THR A 150 -18.20 46.93 -0.10
N TRP A 151 -18.23 45.60 -0.10
CA TRP A 151 -17.66 44.78 0.98
C TRP A 151 -16.35 44.15 0.48
N LYS A 152 -15.26 44.38 1.21
CA LYS A 152 -13.96 43.76 0.90
C LYS A 152 -14.05 42.26 1.20
N GLN A 153 -14.04 41.43 0.16
CA GLN A 153 -13.76 40.00 0.32
C GLN A 153 -12.32 39.86 0.84
N GLY A 154 -12.15 39.21 1.99
CA GLY A 154 -10.83 38.78 2.43
C GLY A 154 -10.23 37.80 1.42
N PRO A 155 -8.89 37.72 1.31
CA PRO A 155 -8.25 36.76 0.43
C PRO A 155 -8.70 35.32 0.78
N PRO A 156 -8.79 34.41 -0.20
CA PRO A 156 -9.07 33.01 0.06
C PRO A 156 -8.08 32.47 1.10
N PRO A 157 -8.49 31.55 2.00
CA PRO A 157 -7.57 30.91 2.92
C PRO A 157 -6.43 30.27 2.10
N PRO A 158 -5.16 30.43 2.49
CA PRO A 158 -4.06 29.77 1.79
C PRO A 158 -4.31 28.26 1.80
N GLU A 159 -4.09 27.60 0.66
CA GLU A 159 -4.00 26.14 0.60
C GLU A 159 -2.99 25.69 1.67
N GLN A 160 -3.44 24.88 2.63
CA GLN A 160 -2.54 24.41 3.67
C GLN A 160 -1.51 23.48 3.02
N PRO A 161 -0.20 23.69 3.23
CA PRO A 161 0.82 22.80 2.71
C PRO A 161 0.60 21.38 3.26
N MET A 162 0.79 20.37 2.41
CA MET A 162 0.59 18.95 2.74
C MET A 162 1.39 18.56 3.99
N SER A 163 0.74 17.92 4.96
CA SER A 163 1.43 17.43 6.16
C SER A 163 2.32 16.23 5.85
N ARG A 164 3.35 15.99 6.67
CA ARG A 164 4.24 14.82 6.50
C ARG A 164 3.53 13.49 6.66
N GLU A 165 2.52 13.41 7.52
CA GLU A 165 1.69 12.20 7.66
C GLU A 165 0.84 11.97 6.40
N GLN A 166 0.28 13.04 5.83
CA GLN A 166 -0.43 12.98 4.54
C GLN A 166 0.51 12.57 3.41
N ALA A 167 1.73 13.12 3.36
CA ALA A 167 2.74 12.74 2.36
C ALA A 167 3.18 11.28 2.51
N ALA A 168 3.36 10.78 3.73
CA ALA A 168 3.68 9.37 3.97
C ALA A 168 2.55 8.43 3.52
N ALA A 169 1.29 8.81 3.78
CA ALA A 169 0.13 8.06 3.31
C ALA A 169 0.01 8.10 1.77
N GLY A 170 0.20 9.27 1.16
CA GLY A 170 0.20 9.45 -0.29
C GLY A 170 1.30 8.67 -0.99
N LEU A 171 2.52 8.67 -0.44
CA LEU A 171 3.65 7.90 -0.98
C LEU A 171 3.34 6.38 -0.99
N LYS A 172 2.68 5.88 0.06
CA LYS A 172 2.23 4.49 0.12
C LYS A 172 1.20 4.17 -0.97
N ASP A 173 0.24 5.07 -1.18
CA ASP A 173 -0.78 4.92 -2.22
C ASP A 173 -0.18 4.93 -3.63
N VAL A 174 0.66 5.92 -3.95
CA VAL A 174 1.26 6.02 -5.28
C VAL A 174 2.25 4.88 -5.56
N ASN A 175 3.02 4.41 -4.56
CA ASN A 175 3.88 3.23 -4.74
C ASN A 175 3.05 1.99 -5.06
N LYS A 176 1.87 1.83 -4.44
CA LYS A 176 0.93 0.74 -4.78
C LYS A 176 0.45 0.87 -6.23
N ARG A 177 0.01 2.06 -6.65
CA ARG A 177 -0.45 2.31 -8.02
C ARG A 177 0.67 2.11 -9.05
N ILE A 178 1.90 2.52 -8.75
CA ILE A 178 3.09 2.25 -9.58
C ILE A 178 3.34 0.74 -9.69
N TRP A 179 3.21 0.00 -8.58
CA TRP A 179 3.34 -1.45 -8.62
C TRP A 179 2.29 -2.08 -9.52
N GLU A 180 1.02 -1.69 -9.38
CA GLU A 180 -0.09 -2.15 -10.22
C GLU A 180 0.16 -1.80 -11.70
N HIS A 181 0.56 -0.57 -11.99
CA HIS A 181 0.95 -0.09 -13.32
C HIS A 181 2.03 -0.98 -13.95
N ASN A 182 3.08 -1.30 -13.20
CA ASN A 182 4.22 -2.06 -13.70
C ASN A 182 4.03 -3.58 -13.74
N HIS A 183 3.26 -4.16 -12.83
CA HIS A 183 3.14 -5.62 -12.70
C HIS A 183 1.83 -6.18 -13.26
N ILE A 184 0.77 -5.37 -13.28
CA ILE A 184 -0.55 -5.81 -13.75
C ILE A 184 -0.80 -5.29 -15.17
N TYR A 185 -0.62 -3.99 -15.39
CA TYR A 185 -0.99 -3.39 -16.67
C TYR A 185 0.09 -3.51 -17.74
N LYS A 186 1.37 -3.33 -17.37
CA LYS A 186 2.49 -3.39 -18.31
C LYS A 186 2.53 -4.65 -19.18
N PRO A 187 2.35 -5.89 -18.66
CA PRO A 187 2.39 -7.09 -19.51
C PRO A 187 1.31 -7.11 -20.59
N PHE A 188 0.10 -6.65 -20.25
CA PHE A 188 -0.99 -6.51 -21.22
C PHE A 188 -0.66 -5.45 -22.27
N ILE A 189 -0.18 -4.28 -21.85
CA ILE A 189 0.20 -3.19 -22.76
C ILE A 189 1.34 -3.62 -23.69
N GLU A 190 2.31 -4.38 -23.20
CA GLU A 190 3.43 -4.90 -23.98
C GLU A 190 3.00 -5.91 -25.05
N SER A 191 1.89 -6.63 -24.83
CA SER A 191 1.30 -7.57 -25.80
C SER A 191 0.56 -6.88 -26.96
N LEU A 192 0.22 -5.59 -26.84
CA LEU A 192 -0.48 -4.84 -27.88
C LEU A 192 0.45 -4.44 -29.03
N PRO A 193 -0.07 -4.25 -30.26
CA PRO A 193 0.71 -3.72 -31.37
C PRO A 193 1.40 -2.39 -30.99
N PRO A 194 2.65 -2.13 -31.46
CA PRO A 194 3.36 -0.89 -31.16
C PRO A 194 2.60 0.40 -31.53
N SER A 195 1.71 0.35 -32.51
CA SER A 195 0.88 1.47 -32.96
C SER A 195 -0.41 1.66 -32.16
N ASP A 196 -0.68 0.82 -31.15
CA ASP A 196 -1.89 0.93 -30.33
C ASP A 196 -1.78 2.14 -29.38
N PRO A 197 -2.76 3.08 -29.38
CA PRO A 197 -2.71 4.31 -28.60
C PRO A 197 -2.62 4.06 -27.08
N ARG A 198 -3.06 2.89 -26.59
CA ARG A 198 -2.95 2.54 -25.16
C ARG A 198 -1.49 2.43 -24.71
N ARG A 199 -0.53 2.21 -25.62
CA ARG A 199 0.90 2.20 -25.29
C ARG A 199 1.43 3.60 -24.99
N SER A 200 0.95 4.64 -25.69
CA SER A 200 1.32 6.03 -25.38
C SER A 200 0.68 6.50 -24.09
N ASP A 201 -0.59 6.14 -23.86
CA ASP A 201 -1.31 6.51 -22.64
C ASP A 201 -0.61 5.93 -21.39
N PHE A 202 -0.17 4.67 -21.47
CA PHE A 202 0.63 4.03 -20.41
C PHE A 202 1.91 4.81 -20.08
N HIS A 203 2.62 5.33 -21.09
CA HIS A 203 3.84 6.13 -20.84
C HIS A 203 3.52 7.46 -20.15
N VAL A 204 2.43 8.12 -20.54
CA VAL A 204 1.97 9.36 -19.89
C VAL A 204 1.59 9.09 -18.44
N GLU A 205 0.82 8.03 -18.18
CA GLU A 205 0.46 7.61 -16.82
C GLU A 205 1.68 7.28 -15.96
N THR A 206 2.69 6.60 -16.52
CA THR A 206 3.97 6.37 -15.84
C THR A 206 4.62 7.68 -15.40
N GLN A 207 4.63 8.70 -16.28
CA GLN A 207 5.21 10.00 -15.94
C GLN A 207 4.42 10.72 -14.84
N LEU A 208 3.08 10.68 -14.90
CA LEU A 208 2.21 11.28 -13.88
C LEU A 208 2.39 10.60 -12.52
N LEU A 209 2.46 9.27 -12.47
CA LEU A 209 2.69 8.52 -11.23
C LEU A 209 4.07 8.84 -10.62
N ASN A 210 5.10 8.97 -11.45
CA ASN A 210 6.43 9.36 -10.97
C ASN A 210 6.47 10.82 -10.48
N ALA A 211 5.77 11.73 -11.15
CA ALA A 211 5.66 13.12 -10.72
C ALA A 211 4.90 13.24 -9.39
N GLU A 212 3.78 12.52 -9.25
CA GLU A 212 3.02 12.45 -8.00
C GLU A 212 3.87 11.86 -6.86
N LYS A 213 4.61 10.79 -7.13
CA LYS A 213 5.58 10.23 -6.16
C LYS A 213 6.60 11.27 -5.70
N GLN A 214 7.12 12.07 -6.63
CA GLN A 214 8.10 13.10 -6.28
C GLN A 214 7.50 14.17 -5.37
N GLN A 215 6.25 14.59 -5.60
CA GLN A 215 5.57 15.57 -4.73
C GLN A 215 5.51 15.12 -3.26
N TYR A 216 5.30 13.82 -3.01
CA TYR A 216 5.32 13.29 -1.64
C TYR A 216 6.75 13.20 -1.06
N LEU A 217 7.72 12.82 -1.89
CA LEU A 217 9.12 12.76 -1.47
C LEU A 217 9.69 14.13 -1.11
N ASP A 218 9.23 15.19 -1.77
CA ASP A 218 9.65 16.57 -1.49
C ASP A 218 9.21 17.07 -0.10
N VAL A 219 8.19 16.44 0.50
CA VAL A 219 7.68 16.78 1.84
C VAL A 219 8.35 15.93 2.94
N LEU A 220 8.81 14.73 2.58
CA LEU A 220 9.40 13.76 3.51
C LEU A 220 10.90 14.06 3.77
N PRO A 221 11.44 13.59 4.91
CA PRO A 221 12.86 13.76 5.22
C PRO A 221 13.77 13.13 4.17
N GLN A 222 14.93 13.76 3.93
CA GLN A 222 15.99 13.17 3.12
C GLN A 222 16.62 11.97 3.84
N GLN A 223 17.09 10.98 3.08
CA GLN A 223 17.65 9.74 3.62
C GLN A 223 19.16 9.84 3.81
N HIS A 224 19.58 9.96 5.07
CA HIS A 224 20.98 9.93 5.48
C HIS A 224 21.17 9.03 6.71
N PRO A 225 20.89 7.72 6.60
CA PRO A 225 20.91 6.86 7.76
C PRO A 225 22.36 6.60 8.24
N PRO A 226 22.58 6.50 9.55
CA PRO A 226 23.89 6.13 10.09
C PRO A 226 24.18 4.66 9.80
N THR A 227 25.45 4.34 9.50
CA THR A 227 25.90 2.97 9.24
C THR A 227 26.32 2.23 10.50
N ASN A 228 26.60 2.96 11.59
CA ASN A 228 26.87 2.45 12.94
C ASN A 228 26.38 3.46 13.98
N VAL A 229 26.04 2.99 15.17
CA VAL A 229 25.67 3.83 16.31
C VAL A 229 26.24 3.26 17.61
N ILE A 230 26.34 4.10 18.65
CA ILE A 230 26.79 3.68 19.98
C ILE A 230 25.56 3.47 20.86
N GLY A 231 25.33 2.22 21.23
CA GLY A 231 24.26 1.81 22.14
C GLY A 231 24.60 2.02 23.63
N PRO A 232 23.64 1.71 24.51
CA PRO A 232 23.83 1.71 25.95
C PRO A 232 25.10 0.98 26.39
N GLY A 233 25.84 1.56 27.33
CA GLY A 233 27.10 0.99 27.81
C GLY A 233 28.28 1.10 26.85
N GLY A 234 28.17 1.88 25.76
CA GLY A 234 29.25 2.11 24.81
C GLY A 234 29.41 0.98 23.77
N VAL A 235 28.42 0.10 23.66
CA VAL A 235 28.44 -1.01 22.71
C VAL A 235 28.23 -0.47 21.30
N ASN A 236 29.10 -0.87 20.36
CA ASN A 236 28.91 -0.51 18.95
C ASN A 236 27.78 -1.36 18.35
N LEU A 237 26.78 -0.72 17.78
CA LEU A 237 25.62 -1.37 17.17
C LEU A 237 25.56 -1.08 15.67
N PRO A 238 25.20 -2.07 14.85
CA PRO A 238 25.07 -1.90 13.40
C PRO A 238 23.94 -0.93 13.06
N GLY A 239 24.23 0.05 12.20
CA GLY A 239 23.24 0.93 11.60
C GLY A 239 22.72 0.37 10.28
N VAL A 240 22.17 1.24 9.43
CA VAL A 240 21.69 0.87 8.11
C VAL A 240 22.87 0.55 7.20
N PRO A 241 22.89 -0.60 6.49
CA PRO A 241 23.98 -0.93 5.59
C PRO A 241 24.19 0.15 4.51
N PRO A 242 25.45 0.46 4.13
CA PRO A 242 25.73 1.47 3.12
C PRO A 242 25.00 1.20 1.80
N GLY A 243 24.40 2.26 1.22
CA GLY A 243 23.71 2.18 -0.07
C GLY A 243 22.28 1.65 -0.01
N VAL A 244 21.79 1.23 1.16
CA VAL A 244 20.38 0.86 1.33
C VAL A 244 19.53 2.13 1.39
N ILE A 245 18.53 2.19 0.51
CA ILE A 245 17.52 3.25 0.44
C ILE A 245 16.18 2.63 0.85
N SER A 246 15.39 3.36 1.62
CA SER A 246 14.03 2.98 2.00
C SER A 246 13.00 3.62 1.07
N ASP A 247 11.92 2.91 0.79
CA ASP A 247 10.69 3.45 0.20
C ASP A 247 9.54 3.53 1.23
N THR A 248 9.85 3.23 2.49
CA THR A 248 8.88 3.03 3.57
C THR A 248 9.10 4.09 4.65
N PRO A 249 8.36 5.21 4.62
CA PRO A 249 8.44 6.21 5.66
C PRO A 249 7.89 5.67 6.99
N ALA A 250 8.37 6.21 8.10
CA ALA A 250 7.77 5.98 9.41
C ALA A 250 6.32 6.48 9.42
N LYS A 251 5.46 5.90 10.27
CA LYS A 251 4.02 6.28 10.33
C LYS A 251 3.79 7.77 10.55
N SER A 252 4.66 8.44 11.31
CA SER A 252 4.59 9.89 11.55
C SER A 252 5.07 10.75 10.36
N GLY A 253 5.67 10.13 9.33
CA GLY A 253 6.40 10.83 8.27
C GLY A 253 7.74 11.44 8.71
N GLN A 254 8.19 11.20 9.95
CA GLN A 254 9.41 11.78 10.54
C GLN A 254 10.55 10.77 10.62
N GLY A 255 10.83 10.08 9.53
CA GLY A 255 11.85 9.06 9.47
C GLY A 255 11.57 7.99 8.43
N TRP A 256 12.44 7.00 8.36
CA TRP A 256 12.44 5.95 7.36
C TRP A 256 12.66 4.59 8.00
N ILE A 257 12.07 3.55 7.40
CA ILE A 257 12.20 2.16 7.83
C ILE A 257 13.00 1.42 6.76
N TYR A 258 14.18 0.94 7.12
CA TYR A 258 15.09 0.25 6.23
C TYR A 258 15.01 -1.24 6.51
N SER A 259 14.58 -2.02 5.52
CA SER A 259 14.64 -3.48 5.59
C SER A 259 16.09 -3.94 5.65
N ILE A 260 16.39 -4.87 6.56
CA ILE A 260 17.70 -5.51 6.66
C ILE A 260 17.56 -7.02 6.47
N THR A 261 18.63 -7.66 6.01
CA THR A 261 18.63 -9.10 5.79
C THR A 261 18.62 -9.84 7.13
N PRO A 262 17.66 -10.77 7.37
CA PRO A 262 17.66 -11.61 8.55
C PRO A 262 18.95 -12.45 8.65
N ASN A 263 19.41 -12.72 9.88
CA ASN A 263 20.60 -13.52 10.20
C ASN A 263 21.96 -12.87 9.90
N GLN A 264 22.06 -11.54 9.90
CA GLN A 264 23.38 -10.90 9.96
C GLN A 264 24.12 -11.31 11.25
N PRO A 265 25.43 -11.66 11.18
CA PRO A 265 26.20 -11.98 12.38
C PRO A 265 26.11 -10.87 13.43
N GLY A 266 25.65 -11.21 14.65
CA GLY A 266 25.46 -10.24 15.74
C GLY A 266 24.07 -9.58 15.79
N ILE A 267 23.14 -9.97 14.92
CA ILE A 267 21.74 -9.51 14.89
C ILE A 267 20.82 -10.72 15.07
N ASP A 268 19.88 -10.66 16.01
CA ASP A 268 18.88 -11.71 16.21
C ASP A 268 18.00 -11.85 14.95
N PRO A 269 17.69 -13.08 14.49
CA PRO A 269 16.89 -13.32 13.29
C PRO A 269 15.50 -12.68 13.27
N ARG A 270 14.95 -12.32 14.44
CA ARG A 270 13.66 -11.63 14.53
C ARG A 270 13.74 -10.16 14.15
N VAL A 271 14.94 -9.56 14.12
CA VAL A 271 15.14 -8.20 13.65
C VAL A 271 15.18 -8.20 12.14
N VAL A 272 14.25 -7.47 11.51
CA VAL A 272 14.10 -7.44 10.05
C VAL A 272 14.17 -6.02 9.48
N SER A 273 14.12 -5.00 10.33
CA SER A 273 14.24 -3.62 9.88
C SER A 273 14.91 -2.72 10.93
N ILE A 274 15.54 -1.66 10.44
CA ILE A 274 16.04 -0.55 11.25
C ILE A 274 15.20 0.66 10.91
N ARG A 275 14.57 1.27 11.91
CA ARG A 275 13.88 2.55 11.74
C ARG A 275 14.82 3.67 12.19
N VAL A 276 14.98 4.69 11.36
CA VAL A 276 15.77 5.89 11.65
C VAL A 276 14.81 7.07 11.68
N MET A 277 14.76 7.76 12.80
CA MET A 277 13.87 8.88 13.07
C MET A 277 14.64 10.19 13.03
N GLU A 278 13.99 11.25 12.59
CA GLU A 278 14.56 12.61 12.58
C GLU A 278 14.88 13.12 14.01
N PRO A 279 15.68 14.19 14.11
CA PRO A 279 15.87 14.93 15.35
C PRO A 279 14.59 15.27 16.10
N THR A 280 14.65 15.10 17.41
CA THR A 280 13.61 15.50 18.36
C THR A 280 14.24 16.28 19.50
N ALA A 281 13.42 16.88 20.37
CA ALA A 281 13.92 17.57 21.57
C ALA A 281 14.73 16.63 22.49
N GLN A 282 14.40 15.35 22.53
CA GLN A 282 15.11 14.34 23.34
C GLN A 282 16.34 13.77 22.62
N TYR A 283 16.29 13.69 21.29
CA TYR A 283 17.36 13.14 20.46
C TYR A 283 17.75 14.17 19.38
N PRO A 284 18.66 15.11 19.67
CA PRO A 284 18.96 16.24 18.79
C PRO A 284 19.53 15.87 17.40
N HIS A 285 20.04 14.65 17.25
CA HIS A 285 20.57 14.12 15.99
C HIS A 285 19.69 13.00 15.41
N GLY A 286 18.52 12.79 16.01
CA GLY A 286 17.66 11.66 15.72
C GLY A 286 18.06 10.43 16.51
N TYR A 287 17.31 9.36 16.28
CA TYR A 287 17.55 8.07 16.91
C TYR A 287 17.21 6.96 15.94
N LEU A 288 17.76 5.78 16.18
CA LEU A 288 17.36 4.57 15.49
C LEU A 288 16.85 3.52 16.46
N ASN A 289 16.11 2.57 15.92
CA ASN A 289 15.61 1.44 16.66
C ASN A 289 15.39 0.22 15.76
N TYR A 290 15.48 -0.96 16.36
CA TYR A 290 15.39 -2.25 15.68
C TYR A 290 13.98 -2.79 15.75
N LEU A 291 13.47 -3.27 14.62
CA LEU A 291 12.09 -3.70 14.47
C LEU A 291 11.99 -5.16 14.03
N ASN A 292 11.00 -5.86 14.57
CA ASN A 292 10.58 -7.15 14.05
C ASN A 292 9.59 -7.00 12.89
N ILE A 293 9.19 -8.14 12.30
CA ILE A 293 8.26 -8.18 11.15
C ILE A 293 6.89 -7.59 11.46
N MET A 294 6.52 -7.52 12.75
CA MET A 294 5.28 -6.89 13.22
C MET A 294 5.45 -5.39 13.47
N SER A 295 6.59 -4.79 13.08
CA SER A 295 6.95 -3.39 13.35
C SER A 295 7.01 -3.02 14.84
N GLN A 296 7.30 -3.99 15.70
CA GLN A 296 7.50 -3.77 17.12
C GLN A 296 8.99 -3.57 17.43
N GLU A 297 9.28 -2.72 18.41
CA GLU A 297 10.64 -2.46 18.91
C GLU A 297 11.18 -3.69 19.61
N VAL A 298 12.36 -4.15 19.20
CA VAL A 298 13.00 -5.36 19.70
C VAL A 298 14.47 -5.13 20.03
N ASP A 299 14.95 -5.87 21.03
CA ASP A 299 16.37 -5.91 21.36
C ASP A 299 17.15 -6.57 20.22
N LEU A 300 18.27 -5.96 19.83
CA LEU A 300 19.07 -6.40 18.69
C LEU A 300 19.61 -7.83 18.86
N PHE A 301 20.03 -8.19 20.08
CA PHE A 301 20.79 -9.40 20.33
C PHE A 301 19.91 -10.60 20.71
N THR A 302 18.72 -10.32 21.24
CA THR A 302 17.81 -11.35 21.77
C THR A 302 16.49 -11.44 21.02
N GLY A 303 16.17 -10.45 20.16
CA GLY A 303 14.93 -10.37 19.40
C GLY A 303 13.68 -10.20 20.25
N ARG A 304 13.83 -9.89 21.55
CA ARG A 304 12.73 -9.71 22.48
C ARG A 304 12.08 -8.36 22.26
N THR A 305 10.75 -8.32 22.22
CA THR A 305 10.00 -7.06 22.22
C THR A 305 10.30 -6.26 23.48
N MET A 306 10.57 -4.97 23.32
CA MET A 306 10.96 -4.08 24.40
C MET A 306 9.84 -3.10 24.75
N LEU A 307 9.90 -2.59 25.98
CA LEU A 307 9.13 -1.41 26.39
C LEU A 307 9.85 -0.16 25.91
N SER A 308 9.10 0.91 25.66
CA SER A 308 9.67 2.19 25.19
C SER A 308 10.68 2.82 26.16
N SER A 309 10.62 2.44 27.45
CA SER A 309 11.56 2.88 28.49
C SER A 309 12.88 2.08 28.52
N ASP A 310 12.99 1.02 27.73
CA ASP A 310 14.22 0.22 27.66
C ASP A 310 15.34 1.06 27.04
N PRO A 311 16.57 1.05 27.60
CA PRO A 311 17.68 1.82 27.05
C PRO A 311 18.02 1.43 25.59
N PHE A 312 17.68 0.23 25.12
CA PHE A 312 17.86 -0.19 23.74
C PHE A 312 16.70 0.17 22.80
N ALA A 313 15.58 0.69 23.33
CA ALA A 313 14.40 1.06 22.51
C ALA A 313 14.64 2.26 21.60
N HIS A 314 15.52 3.18 22.01
CA HIS A 314 15.88 4.37 21.26
C HIS A 314 17.38 4.60 21.33
N ILE A 315 18.09 4.27 20.25
CA ILE A 315 19.54 4.44 20.17
C ILE A 315 19.84 5.80 19.54
N PRO A 316 20.44 6.77 20.27
CA PRO A 316 20.76 8.07 19.72
C PRO A 316 21.72 7.96 18.52
N VAL A 317 21.46 8.74 17.47
CA VAL A 317 22.41 8.88 16.37
C VAL A 317 23.56 9.77 16.84
N PRO A 318 24.83 9.37 16.64
CA PRO A 318 25.97 10.21 16.99
C PRO A 318 26.09 11.43 16.07
N ASN A 319 26.78 12.47 16.54
CA ASN A 319 27.06 13.69 15.79
C ASN A 319 27.93 13.45 14.55
#